data_AF-A0A2D5UCS1-F1
#
_entry.id   AF-A0A2D5UCS1-F1
#
_cell.length_a   1.000
_cell.length_b   1.000
_cell.length_c   1.000
_cell.angle_alpha   90.00
_cell.angle_beta   90.00
_cell.angle_gamma   90.00
#
_symmetry.space_group_name_H-M   'P 1'
#
loop_
_entity.id
_entity.type
_entity.pdbx_description
1 polymer ?
#
loop_
_entity_poly.entity_id
_entity_poly.type
_entity_poly.pdbx_seq_one_letter_code
_entity_poly.pdbx_strand_id
1 'polypeptide(L)'
;MPLIDMTVPLREGMPVWPGDSAPRISYQRSFEAGDKNNVSSVAMGLHTGTHMDAPKHFIPGAGGMETLPLDTIIGPARVIEIENPDRVEAEELRGKNIGGATRVLIKTRNPGAR
;
A
#
# COMPACT_ATOMS: atom_id res chain seq x y z
N MET A 1 6.21 20.24 11.60
CA MET A 1 5.66 18.90 11.86
C MET A 1 6.33 17.96 10.87
N PRO A 2 7.03 16.90 11.31
CA PRO A 2 7.70 15.99 10.39
C PRO A 2 6.70 15.10 9.65
N LEU A 3 7.05 14.70 8.43
CA LEU A 3 6.32 13.66 7.70
C LEU A 3 6.76 12.28 8.21
N ILE A 4 5.81 11.36 8.35
CA ILE A 4 6.07 9.96 8.70
C ILE A 4 5.84 9.13 7.44
N ASP A 5 6.87 8.45 6.97
CA ASP A 5 6.74 7.47 5.89
C ASP A 5 6.15 6.17 6.46
N MET A 6 5.03 5.75 5.88
CA MET A 6 4.32 4.52 6.24
C MET A 6 4.34 3.49 5.09
N THR A 7 5.21 3.68 4.11
CA THR A 7 5.33 2.80 2.95
C THR A 7 6.36 1.69 3.18
N VAL A 8 6.07 0.50 2.65
CA VAL A 8 7.04 -0.60 2.59
C VAL A 8 7.98 -0.37 1.40
N PRO A 9 9.31 -0.34 1.59
CA PRO A 9 10.25 -0.15 0.48
C PRO A 9 10.10 -1.21 -0.60
N LEU A 10 9.93 -0.77 -1.84
CA LEU A 10 9.86 -1.64 -3.02
C LEU A 10 11.26 -2.18 -3.35
N ARG A 11 11.40 -3.51 -3.41
CA ARG A 11 12.64 -4.18 -3.79
C ARG A 11 12.37 -5.54 -4.41
N GLU A 12 13.29 -6.03 -5.23
CA GLU A 12 13.26 -7.42 -5.66
C GLU A 12 13.38 -8.37 -4.46
N GLY A 13 12.72 -9.52 -4.54
CA GLY A 13 12.69 -10.52 -3.46
C GLY A 13 11.96 -10.07 -2.18
N MET A 14 11.14 -9.01 -2.25
CA MET A 14 10.19 -8.72 -1.18
C MET A 14 9.04 -9.73 -1.17
N PRO A 15 8.35 -9.91 -0.04
CA PRO A 15 7.15 -10.74 0.00
C PRO A 15 6.10 -10.25 -1.00
N VAL A 16 5.51 -11.18 -1.74
CA VAL A 16 4.37 -10.96 -2.64
C VAL A 16 3.33 -12.05 -2.43
N TRP A 17 2.11 -11.84 -2.95
CA TRP A 17 1.08 -12.86 -2.90
C TRP A 17 1.51 -14.11 -3.68
N PRO A 18 1.26 -15.33 -3.16
CA PRO A 18 1.60 -16.57 -3.87
C PRO A 18 0.99 -16.61 -5.28
N GLY A 19 1.85 -16.73 -6.28
CA GLY A 19 1.46 -16.77 -7.70
C GLY A 19 1.38 -15.40 -8.40
N ASP A 20 1.56 -14.29 -7.68
CA ASP A 20 1.59 -12.95 -8.28
C ASP A 20 2.98 -12.60 -8.84
N SER A 21 3.03 -11.59 -9.72
CA SER A 21 4.26 -11.12 -10.35
C SER A 21 5.13 -10.36 -9.36
N ALA A 22 6.24 -10.97 -8.94
CA ALA A 22 7.23 -10.32 -8.09
C ALA A 22 7.86 -9.10 -8.79
N PRO A 23 8.23 -8.04 -8.04
CA PRO A 23 8.96 -6.90 -8.59
C PRO A 23 10.23 -7.33 -9.32
N ARG A 24 10.37 -6.85 -10.54
CA ARG A 24 11.59 -6.90 -11.33
C ARG A 24 11.99 -5.49 -11.71
N ILE A 25 13.20 -5.10 -11.33
CA ILE A 25 13.81 -3.80 -11.58
C ILE A 25 15.02 -4.04 -12.47
N SER A 26 14.99 -3.54 -13.70
CA SER A 26 16.06 -3.73 -14.68
C SER A 26 16.58 -2.40 -15.19
N TYR A 27 17.88 -2.31 -15.44
CA TYR A 27 18.51 -1.17 -16.09
C TYR A 27 18.63 -1.41 -17.60
N GLN A 28 18.06 -0.51 -18.38
CA GLN A 28 18.23 -0.45 -19.83
C GLN A 28 19.47 0.37 -20.21
N ARG A 29 19.86 1.31 -19.35
CA ARG A 29 21.13 2.06 -19.41
C ARG A 29 21.68 2.23 -18.01
N SER A 30 23.00 2.18 -17.88
CA SER A 30 23.63 2.50 -16.60
C SER A 30 25.03 3.09 -16.73
N PHE A 31 25.41 3.89 -15.73
CA PHE A 31 26.78 4.41 -15.65
C PHE A 31 27.82 3.28 -15.53
N GLU A 32 27.49 2.17 -14.87
CA GLU A 32 28.35 0.98 -14.78
C GLU A 32 28.61 0.35 -16.16
N ALA A 33 27.65 0.46 -17.09
CA ALA A 33 27.79 0.03 -18.47
C ALA A 33 28.47 1.10 -19.37
N GLY A 34 28.84 2.26 -18.82
CA GLY A 34 29.46 3.37 -19.56
C GLY A 34 28.46 4.31 -20.24
N ASP A 35 27.17 4.19 -19.95
CA ASP A 35 26.16 5.13 -20.46
C ASP A 35 26.25 6.49 -19.78
N LYS A 36 25.56 7.49 -20.35
CA LYS A 36 25.52 8.87 -19.83
C LYS A 36 24.38 9.12 -18.84
N ASN A 37 23.52 8.14 -18.63
CA ASN A 37 22.40 8.20 -17.71
C ASN A 37 21.95 6.79 -17.29
N ASN A 38 21.30 6.71 -16.13
CA ASN A 38 20.59 5.51 -15.72
C ASN A 38 19.17 5.56 -16.26
N VAL A 39 18.76 4.50 -16.96
CA VAL A 39 17.38 4.30 -17.40
C VAL A 39 16.94 2.95 -16.88
N SER A 40 15.90 2.93 -16.07
CA SER A 40 15.38 1.70 -15.45
C SER A 40 13.93 1.46 -15.83
N SER A 41 13.52 0.20 -15.73
CA SER A 41 12.14 -0.25 -15.87
C SER A 41 11.76 -1.12 -14.68
N VAL A 42 10.51 -1.03 -14.26
CA VAL A 42 9.92 -1.88 -13.23
C VAL A 42 8.72 -2.65 -13.80
N ALA A 43 8.62 -3.93 -13.48
CA ALA A 43 7.45 -4.76 -13.73
C ALA A 43 7.05 -5.45 -12.41
N MET A 44 5.78 -5.34 -12.01
CA MET A 44 5.28 -5.89 -10.74
C MET A 44 3.75 -6.06 -10.77
N GLY A 45 3.21 -6.91 -9.91
CA GLY A 45 1.78 -6.92 -9.59
C GLY A 45 1.34 -5.64 -8.89
N LEU A 46 0.15 -5.12 -9.21
CA LEU A 46 -0.35 -3.86 -8.65
C LEU A 46 -0.68 -3.92 -7.15
N HIS A 47 -0.82 -5.11 -6.60
CA HIS A 47 -1.09 -5.37 -5.18
C HIS A 47 0.20 -5.64 -4.37
N THR A 48 1.34 -5.14 -4.86
CA THR A 48 2.65 -5.30 -4.21
C THR A 48 2.93 -4.16 -3.23
N GLY A 49 3.33 -4.50 -2.00
CA GLY A 49 3.73 -3.52 -0.98
C GLY A 49 2.58 -2.63 -0.51
N THR A 50 2.88 -1.37 -0.17
CA THR A 50 1.85 -0.38 0.21
C THR A 50 1.14 0.11 -1.04
N HIS A 51 -0.15 -0.23 -1.19
CA HIS A 51 -0.95 0.06 -2.38
C HIS A 51 -2.42 0.40 -2.02
N MET A 52 -3.23 0.68 -3.03
CA MET A 52 -4.68 0.88 -2.91
C MET A 52 -5.40 0.08 -3.99
N ASP A 53 -6.54 -0.50 -3.62
CA ASP A 53 -7.38 -1.25 -4.55
C ASP A 53 -8.41 -0.33 -5.23
N ALA A 54 -8.52 -0.46 -6.54
CA ALA A 54 -9.63 0.13 -7.29
C ALA A 54 -10.88 -0.75 -7.18
N PRO A 55 -12.11 -0.19 -7.31
CA PRO A 55 -13.34 -0.98 -7.40
C PRO A 55 -13.27 -2.08 -8.46
N LYS A 56 -12.63 -1.80 -9.60
CA LYS A 56 -12.39 -2.77 -10.69
C LYS A 56 -11.67 -4.05 -10.27
N HIS A 57 -10.96 -4.05 -9.14
CA HIS A 57 -10.26 -5.25 -8.65
C HIS A 57 -11.22 -6.40 -8.35
N PHE A 58 -12.39 -6.11 -7.78
CA PHE A 58 -13.38 -7.12 -7.38
C PHE A 58 -14.75 -6.96 -8.04
N ILE A 59 -15.05 -5.81 -8.65
CA ILE A 59 -16.38 -5.50 -9.20
C ILE A 59 -16.31 -5.42 -10.73
N PRO A 60 -16.91 -6.39 -11.46
CA PRO A 60 -16.94 -6.37 -12.92
C PRO A 60 -17.58 -5.10 -13.47
N GLY A 61 -16.90 -4.45 -14.42
CA GLY A 61 -17.37 -3.21 -15.05
C GLY A 61 -17.19 -1.94 -14.23
N ALA A 62 -16.67 -2.02 -12.99
CA ALA A 62 -16.38 -0.83 -12.19
C ALA A 62 -15.13 -0.07 -12.67
N GLY A 63 -15.01 1.18 -12.23
CA GLY A 63 -13.91 2.09 -12.58
C GLY A 63 -12.56 1.72 -11.96
N GLY A 64 -11.48 2.16 -12.61
CA GLY A 64 -10.11 2.05 -12.07
C GLY A 64 -9.80 3.16 -11.04
N MET A 65 -8.55 3.21 -10.60
CA MET A 65 -8.09 4.20 -9.61
C MET A 65 -8.33 5.65 -10.05
N GLU A 66 -8.26 5.91 -11.35
CA GLU A 66 -8.51 7.22 -11.97
C GLU A 66 -9.93 7.75 -11.75
N THR A 67 -10.86 6.89 -11.34
CA THR A 67 -12.25 7.27 -11.06
C THR A 67 -12.49 7.75 -9.62
N LEU A 68 -11.51 7.55 -8.72
CA LEU A 68 -11.63 7.93 -7.32
C LEU A 68 -11.35 9.44 -7.13
N PRO A 69 -12.23 10.19 -6.45
CA PRO A 69 -11.96 11.57 -6.06
C PRO A 69 -10.70 11.69 -5.17
N LEU A 70 -9.81 12.66 -5.47
CA LEU A 70 -8.56 12.85 -4.73
C LEU A 70 -8.77 13.17 -3.25
N ASP A 71 -9.85 13.88 -2.94
CA ASP A 71 -10.25 14.19 -1.57
C ASP A 71 -10.60 12.94 -0.77
N THR A 72 -10.82 11.77 -1.40
CA THR A 72 -10.99 10.47 -0.75
C THR A 72 -9.67 9.94 -0.19
N ILE A 73 -8.54 10.23 -0.83
CA ILE A 73 -7.22 9.68 -0.47
C ILE A 73 -6.28 10.69 0.21
N ILE A 74 -6.62 11.98 0.21
CA ILE A 74 -5.85 13.04 0.87
C ILE A 74 -6.72 13.73 1.91
N GLY A 75 -6.27 13.75 3.17
CA GLY A 75 -6.94 14.50 4.22
C GLY A 75 -6.66 13.96 5.63
N PRO A 76 -7.36 14.50 6.65
CA PRO A 76 -7.26 14.02 8.01
C PRO A 76 -7.63 12.54 8.10
N ALA A 77 -6.82 11.79 8.86
CA ALA A 77 -7.06 10.39 9.16
C ALA A 77 -6.92 10.15 10.67
N ARG A 78 -7.71 9.20 11.18
CA ARG A 78 -7.58 8.70 12.55
C ARG A 78 -6.78 7.41 12.52
N VAL A 79 -5.67 7.36 13.26
CA VAL A 79 -4.98 6.10 13.52
C VAL A 79 -5.58 5.47 14.78
N ILE A 80 -5.96 4.21 14.69
CA ILE A 80 -6.36 3.38 15.84
C ILE A 80 -5.53 2.11 15.86
N GLU A 81 -5.30 1.57 17.06
CA GLU A 81 -4.64 0.29 17.24
C GLU A 81 -5.64 -0.74 17.76
N ILE A 82 -5.58 -1.95 17.22
CA ILE A 82 -6.33 -3.10 17.72
C ILE A 82 -5.45 -4.01 18.56
N GLU A 83 -6.05 -4.62 19.57
CA GLU A 83 -5.40 -5.55 20.49
C GLU A 83 -5.56 -7.00 20.04
N ASN A 84 -6.65 -7.31 19.33
CA ASN A 84 -6.85 -8.64 18.78
C ASN A 84 -5.70 -9.01 17.82
N PRO A 85 -4.96 -10.11 18.08
CA PRO A 85 -3.77 -10.44 17.30
C PRO A 85 -4.08 -11.01 15.92
N ASP A 86 -5.32 -11.47 15.68
CA ASP A 86 -5.66 -12.29 14.51
C ASP A 86 -6.57 -11.55 13.52
N ARG A 87 -7.53 -10.75 14.00
CA ARG A 87 -8.52 -10.08 13.14
C ARG A 87 -9.07 -8.80 13.75
N VAL A 88 -9.54 -7.90 12.89
CA VAL A 88 -10.27 -6.69 13.31
C VAL A 88 -11.72 -7.07 13.58
N GLU A 89 -12.18 -6.98 14.84
CA GLU A 89 -13.56 -7.31 15.21
C GLU A 89 -14.44 -6.07 15.42
N ALA A 90 -15.72 -6.18 15.06
CA ALA A 90 -16.67 -5.07 15.18
C ALA A 90 -16.88 -4.62 16.63
N GLU A 91 -16.87 -5.54 17.60
CA GLU A 91 -16.99 -5.20 19.02
C GLU A 91 -15.84 -4.33 19.50
N GLU A 92 -14.61 -4.69 19.15
CA GLU A 92 -13.44 -3.88 19.48
C GLU A 92 -13.52 -2.50 18.83
N LEU A 93 -13.90 -2.41 17.56
CA LEU A 93 -14.03 -1.13 16.85
C LEU A 93 -15.08 -0.22 17.48
N ARG A 94 -16.20 -0.75 17.97
CA ARG A 94 -17.24 0.04 18.67
C ARG A 94 -16.71 0.71 19.94
N GLY A 95 -15.69 0.11 20.57
CA GLY A 95 -15.01 0.69 21.74
C GLY A 95 -13.97 1.75 21.39
N LYS A 96 -13.54 1.89 20.14
CA LYS A 96 -12.54 2.88 19.72
C LYS A 96 -13.23 4.21 19.38
N ASN A 97 -12.64 5.33 19.83
CA ASN A 97 -13.11 6.65 19.43
C ASN A 97 -12.63 7.02 18.02
N ILE A 98 -13.46 6.72 17.01
CA ILE A 98 -13.22 7.13 15.62
C ILE A 98 -13.78 8.53 15.30
N GLY A 99 -14.63 9.08 16.17
CA GLY A 99 -15.27 10.39 15.98
C GLY A 99 -15.97 10.51 14.62
N GLY A 100 -15.87 11.70 14.01
CA GLY A 100 -16.33 11.95 12.64
C GLY A 100 -15.28 11.68 11.57
N ALA A 101 -14.31 10.78 11.81
CA ALA A 101 -13.24 10.53 10.86
C ALA A 101 -13.79 9.90 9.57
N THR A 102 -13.39 10.44 8.42
CA THR A 102 -13.70 9.90 7.09
C THR A 102 -12.62 8.96 6.56
N ARG A 103 -11.48 8.88 7.27
CA ARG A 103 -10.36 7.97 7.01
C ARG A 103 -9.88 7.39 8.33
N VAL A 104 -9.74 6.07 8.37
CA VAL A 104 -9.24 5.35 9.53
C VAL A 104 -8.09 4.45 9.09
N LEU A 105 -6.95 4.57 9.75
CA LEU A 105 -5.81 3.65 9.61
C LEU A 105 -5.81 2.74 10.83
N ILE A 106 -5.82 1.43 10.58
CA ILE A 106 -5.89 0.42 11.65
C ILE A 106 -4.51 -0.23 11.78
N LYS A 107 -3.84 0.03 12.90
CA LYS A 107 -2.61 -0.66 13.28
C LYS A 107 -2.98 -2.02 13.86
N THR A 108 -2.51 -3.08 13.20
CA THR A 108 -2.65 -4.46 13.63
C THR A 108 -1.28 -5.03 14.00
N ARG A 109 -1.26 -6.22 14.60
CA ARG A 109 -0.02 -6.99 14.72
C ARG A 109 0.35 -7.55 13.35
N ASN A 110 1.26 -6.88 12.64
CA ASN A 110 1.79 -7.40 11.38
C ASN A 110 3.08 -8.19 11.65
N PRO A 111 3.10 -9.54 11.53
CA PRO A 111 4.29 -10.35 11.80
C PRO A 111 5.46 -10.06 10.84
N GLY A 112 5.21 -9.37 9.72
CA GLY A 112 6.24 -8.92 8.78
C GLY A 112 6.81 -7.52 9.04
N ALA A 113 6.20 -6.75 9.94
CA ALA A 113 6.71 -5.43 10.35
C ALA A 113 7.71 -5.63 11.51
N ARG A 114 9.01 -5.59 11.18
CA ARG A 114 10.08 -5.45 12.17
C ARG A 114 10.45 -3.99 12.32
#